data_AF-A0A7V6UQ34-F1
#
_entry.id   AF-A0A7V6UQ34-F1
#
_cell.length_a   1.000
_cell.length_b   1.000
_cell.length_c   1.000
_cell.angle_alpha   90.00
_cell.angle_beta   90.00
_cell.angle_gamma   90.00
#
_symmetry.space_group_name_H-M   'P 1'
#
loop_
_entity.id
_entity.type
_entity.pdbx_description
1 polymer ?
#
loop_
_entity_poly.entity_id
_entity_poly.type
_entity_poly.pdbx_seq_one_letter_code
_entity_poly.pdbx_strand_id
1 'polypeptide(L)' 'IDIAEFARFGVIVAYQMDGKPLLPSDKGPLWIVYPRDQHAELRDIRYDYRWVWQLRWLDIE' A
#
# COMPACT_ATOMS: atom_id res chain seq x y z
N ILE A 1 -7.64 6.93 7.21
CA ILE A 1 -6.31 6.38 7.58
C ILE A 1 -5.50 7.57 8.07
N ASP A 2 -4.84 7.48 9.20
CA ASP A 2 -4.05 8.61 9.71
C ASP A 2 -2.76 8.74 8.88
N ILE A 3 -2.45 9.96 8.41
CA ILE A 3 -1.23 10.23 7.63
C ILE A 3 0.05 9.90 8.43
N ALA A 4 0.00 10.03 9.76
CA ALA A 4 1.13 9.68 10.62
C ALA A 4 1.44 8.18 10.56
N GLU A 5 0.44 7.32 10.28
CA GLU A 5 0.67 5.89 10.10
C GLU A 5 1.51 5.58 8.86
N PHE A 6 1.40 6.39 7.79
CA PHE A 6 2.21 6.18 6.59
C PHE A 6 3.71 6.34 6.89
N ALA A 7 4.06 7.38 7.64
CA ALA A 7 5.43 7.60 8.08
C ALA A 7 5.88 6.54 9.09
N ARG A 8 5.01 6.17 10.04
CA ARG A 8 5.31 5.15 11.07
C ARG A 8 5.62 3.78 10.48
N PHE A 9 4.88 3.36 9.47
CA PHE A 9 5.01 2.02 8.88
C PHE A 9 5.82 1.98 7.60
N GLY A 10 6.31 3.11 7.10
CA GLY A 10 6.99 3.14 5.80
C GLY A 10 6.09 2.63 4.67
N VAL A 11 4.84 3.08 4.64
CA VAL A 11 3.89 2.73 3.58
C VAL A 11 4.41 3.26 2.24
N ILE A 12 4.38 2.41 1.22
CA ILE A 12 4.83 2.77 -0.13
C ILE A 12 3.68 2.72 -1.13
N VAL A 13 3.85 3.49 -2.21
CA VAL A 13 3.07 3.31 -3.44
C VAL A 13 3.95 2.56 -4.43
N ALA A 14 3.63 1.29 -4.66
CA ALA A 14 4.33 0.45 -5.61
C ALA A 14 3.77 0.67 -7.03
N TYR A 15 4.66 0.82 -8.00
CA TYR A 15 4.35 0.82 -9.44
C TYR A 15 5.03 -0.34 -10.18
N GLN A 16 5.94 -1.04 -9.51
CA GLN A 16 6.66 -2.20 -10.01
C GLN A 16 6.91 -3.21 -8.89
N MET A 17 7.04 -4.48 -9.25
CA MET A 17 7.39 -5.59 -8.37
C MET A 17 8.37 -6.50 -9.12
N ASP A 18 9.46 -6.91 -8.46
CA ASP A 18 10.53 -7.73 -9.05
C ASP A 18 11.05 -7.20 -10.40
N GLY A 19 11.17 -5.87 -10.50
CA GLY A 19 11.64 -5.18 -11.72
C GLY A 19 10.62 -5.14 -12.86
N LYS A 20 9.38 -5.60 -12.66
CA LYS A 20 8.31 -5.57 -13.66
C LYS A 20 7.22 -4.58 -13.27
N PRO A 21 6.69 -3.77 -14.21
CA PRO A 21 5.55 -2.90 -13.93
C PRO A 21 4.32 -3.68 -13.47
N LEU A 22 3.58 -3.13 -12.53
CA LEU A 22 2.28 -3.68 -12.13
C LEU A 22 1.26 -3.44 -13.24
N LEU A 23 0.54 -4.50 -13.63
CA LEU A 23 -0.49 -4.42 -14.67
C LEU A 23 -1.85 -4.09 -14.05
N PRO A 24 -2.79 -3.45 -14.77
CA PRO A 24 -4.13 -3.18 -14.25
C PRO A 24 -4.89 -4.45 -13.80
N SER A 25 -4.58 -5.59 -14.44
CA SER A 25 -5.11 -6.91 -14.10
C SER A 25 -4.47 -7.52 -12.85
N ASP A 26 -3.31 -7.03 -12.42
CA ASP A 26 -2.57 -7.49 -11.25
C ASP A 26 -2.05 -6.32 -10.42
N LYS A 27 -2.96 -5.72 -9.65
CA LYS A 27 -2.71 -4.69 -8.62
C LYS A 27 -2.13 -3.36 -9.14
N GLY A 28 -1.97 -3.19 -10.44
CA GLY A 28 -1.47 -1.96 -11.04
C GLY A 28 -2.55 -0.92 -11.34
N PRO A 29 -2.17 0.25 -11.90
CA PRO A 29 -0.77 0.69 -12.09
C PRO A 29 -0.10 1.15 -10.79
N LEU A 30 -0.89 1.48 -9.76
CA LEU A 30 -0.44 1.94 -8.46
C LEU A 30 -1.11 1.13 -7.34
N TRP A 31 -0.31 0.71 -6.37
CA TRP A 31 -0.73 -0.10 -5.23
C TRP A 31 -0.16 0.45 -3.92
N ILE A 32 -1.01 0.69 -2.93
CA ILE A 32 -0.59 1.02 -1.56
C ILE A 32 -0.18 -0.28 -0.84
N VAL A 33 1.06 -0.33 -0.37
CA VAL A 33 1.62 -1.51 0.31
C VAL A 33 2.09 -1.13 1.71
N TYR A 34 1.60 -1.88 2.70
CA TYR A 34 2.11 -1.82 4.07
C TYR A 34 3.11 -2.96 4.29
N PRO A 35 4.31 -2.72 4.83
CA PRO A 35 5.33 -3.76 4.99
C PRO A 35 5.02 -4.69 6.19
N ARG A 36 4.08 -5.62 5.99
CA ARG A 36 3.57 -6.54 7.01
C ARG A 36 4.63 -7.34 7.73
N ASP A 37 5.69 -7.73 7.02
CA ASP A 37 6.76 -8.54 7.58
C ASP A 37 7.65 -7.75 8.55
N GLN A 38 7.64 -6.41 8.46
CA GLN A 38 8.46 -5.53 9.31
C GLN A 38 7.73 -5.10 10.59
N HIS A 39 6.40 -5.17 10.63
CA HIS A 39 5.61 -4.74 11.78
C HIS A 39 4.52 -5.76 12.13
N ALA A 40 4.64 -6.40 13.30
CA ALA A 40 3.69 -7.42 13.74
C ALA A 40 2.24 -6.91 13.85
N GLU A 41 2.05 -5.63 14.17
CA GLU A 41 0.74 -4.98 14.23
C GLU A 41 0.00 -4.93 12.89
N LEU A 42 0.73 -4.91 11.77
CA LEU A 42 0.13 -4.90 10.43
C LEU A 42 -0.49 -6.25 10.03
N ARG A 43 -0.24 -7.32 10.81
CA ARG A 43 -0.83 -8.65 10.60
C ARG A 43 -2.29 -8.73 11.04
N ASP A 44 -2.79 -7.68 11.69
CA ASP A 44 -4.20 -7.53 12.01
C ASP A 44 -5.03 -7.29 10.72
N ILE A 45 -6.19 -7.94 10.65
CA ILE A 45 -7.10 -7.88 9.49
C ILE A 45 -7.56 -6.46 9.16
N ARG A 46 -7.58 -5.54 10.13
CA ARG A 46 -7.94 -4.13 9.91
C ARG A 46 -7.01 -3.41 8.94
N TYR A 47 -5.77 -3.89 8.77
CA TYR A 47 -4.82 -3.34 7.80
C TYR A 47 -4.94 -3.95 6.40
N ASP A 48 -5.56 -5.13 6.26
CA ASP A 48 -5.79 -5.76 4.94
C ASP A 48 -6.65 -4.87 4.04
N TYR A 49 -7.70 -4.29 4.59
CA TYR A 49 -8.61 -3.41 3.86
C TYR A 49 -7.96 -2.10 3.38
N ARG A 50 -6.74 -1.79 3.85
CA ARG A 50 -6.01 -0.56 3.48
C ARG A 50 -5.09 -0.74 2.28
N TRP A 51 -4.95 -1.96 1.76
CA TRP A 51 -4.14 -2.30 0.60
C TRP A 51 -4.87 -1.94 -0.71
N VAL A 52 -4.94 -0.63 -0.98
CA VAL A 52 -5.68 -0.09 -2.12
C VAL A 52 -4.88 -0.26 -3.40
N TRP A 53 -5.45 -0.94 -4.40
CA TRP A 53 -4.93 -1.07 -5.75
C TRP A 53 -5.78 -0.28 -6.74
N GLN A 54 -5.26 -0.06 -7.96
CA GLN A 54 -5.84 0.86 -8.95
C GLN A 54 -6.04 2.29 -8.38
N LEU A 55 -5.11 2.74 -7.53
CA LEU A 55 -5.15 4.09 -6.97
C LEU A 55 -5.08 5.13 -8.11
N ARG A 56 -6.09 5.99 -8.21
CA ARG A 56 -6.14 7.09 -9.19
C ARG A 56 -5.83 8.44 -8.59
N TRP A 57 -6.22 8.64 -7.34
CA TRP A 57 -6.05 9.90 -6.62
C TRP A 57 -5.99 9.64 -5.12
N LEU A 58 -5.26 10.48 -4.40
CA LEU A 58 -5.17 10.48 -2.95
C LEU A 58 -5.41 11.91 -2.48
N ASP A 59 -6.44 12.09 -1.66
CA ASP A 59 -6.69 13.35 -0.96
C ASP A 59 -6.01 13.33 0.40
N ILE A 60 -5.48 14.47 0.81
CA ILE A 60 -4.91 14.67 2.14
C ILE A 60 -5.48 15.98 2.67
N GLU A 61 -6.40 15.87 3.62
CA GLU A 61 -6.98 16.99 4.38
C GLU A 61 -6.26 17.21 5.71
#